data_AF-A0AAV6SGM4-F1
#
_entry.id   AF-A0AAV6SGM4-F1
#
_cell.length_a   1.000
_cell.length_b   1.000
_cell.length_c   1.000
_cell.angle_alpha   90.00
_cell.angle_beta   90.00
_cell.angle_gamma   90.00
#
_symmetry.space_group_name_H-M   'P 1'
#
loop_
_entity.id
_entity.type
_entity.pdbx_description
1 polymer ?
#
loop_
_entity_poly.entity_id
_entity_poly.type
_entity_poly.pdbx_seq_one_letter_code
_entity_poly.pdbx_strand_id
1 'polypeptide(L)'
;MKWEKLKPPEPDDAMCCCECDIYQYGCCCDCEDLDEAFNRWLKDRPSKGLCQSSVLGAVIDNLEISMIPALVLLPLLLQVASLHYLLGIIILTALPGLVLWYYYATHRRKRRTLFFLTLALYSLAYMYYLFITEILPRGDVSPVQVCTLTAGMFLTIGSLIHTKRGPGFVTTSLCETHNKDSARLRGATQSDASSSSSSSSSNGNETKAAATSKWSRCPVCNIVRPPRAGHCRTCGSCVQRLDHHCIWINSCVGQENHRSFLLTLSVFVLTSMYGIRLVLFSLCPQQHVATALFYCPSVYSQSSTALCFTCAWYSSIVTGGLLYLLVVQVINISFNVTEREAQLALRNKVGQSRLWGLVVVTGEHSRGFCQNWVEFLTMTDSSASPRSSLTDLV
;
A
#
# COMPACT_ATOMS: atom_id res chain seq x y z
N MET A 1 -6.70 18.30 -33.58
CA MET A 1 -6.50 18.38 -32.12
C MET A 1 -6.16 16.98 -31.60
N LYS A 2 -4.89 16.73 -31.27
CA LYS A 2 -4.43 15.45 -30.73
C LYS A 2 -4.73 15.37 -29.23
N TRP A 3 -5.53 14.38 -28.85
CA TRP A 3 -5.92 14.04 -27.46
C TRP A 3 -4.77 13.60 -26.53
N GLU A 4 -3.52 13.66 -26.99
CA GLU A 4 -2.33 13.19 -26.24
C GLU A 4 -1.93 14.10 -25.07
N LYS A 5 -2.37 15.37 -25.06
CA LYS A 5 -1.95 16.37 -24.05
C LYS A 5 -2.73 16.36 -22.72
N LEU A 6 -3.70 15.47 -22.55
CA LEU A 6 -4.51 15.35 -21.32
C LEU A 6 -4.19 14.08 -20.49
N LYS A 7 -3.17 13.31 -20.88
CA LYS A 7 -2.75 12.13 -20.10
C LYS A 7 -1.93 12.64 -18.90
N PRO A 8 -2.32 12.35 -17.64
CA PRO A 8 -1.47 12.64 -16.47
C PRO A 8 -0.13 11.93 -16.62
N PRO A 9 1.00 12.42 -16.07
CA PRO A 9 2.33 11.85 -16.26
C PRO A 9 2.42 10.37 -15.81
N GLU A 10 3.20 9.54 -16.49
CA GLU A 10 3.46 8.15 -16.09
C GLU A 10 4.07 8.06 -14.69
N PRO A 11 3.94 6.95 -13.96
CA PRO A 11 4.61 6.78 -12.66
C PRO A 11 6.14 6.68 -12.78
N ASP A 12 6.65 6.32 -13.96
CA ASP A 12 8.08 6.29 -14.29
C ASP A 12 8.52 7.47 -15.18
N ASP A 13 7.58 8.32 -15.63
CA ASP A 13 7.96 9.57 -16.29
C ASP A 13 8.73 10.40 -15.28
N ALA A 14 9.88 10.92 -15.69
CA ALA A 14 10.30 12.18 -15.10
C ALA A 14 9.15 13.15 -15.37
N MET A 15 8.43 13.59 -14.33
CA MET A 15 7.97 14.98 -14.42
C MET A 15 9.25 15.79 -14.49
N CYS A 16 9.70 16.06 -15.71
CA CYS A 16 10.75 17.03 -15.98
C CYS A 16 10.24 18.34 -15.40
N CYS A 17 10.63 18.63 -14.16
CA CYS A 17 10.86 20.01 -13.75
C CYS A 17 12.17 20.55 -14.34
N CYS A 18 12.90 19.76 -15.15
CA CYS A 18 14.19 20.14 -15.72
C CYS A 18 14.39 19.53 -17.11
N GLU A 19 13.67 20.04 -18.11
CA GLU A 19 14.19 20.09 -19.49
C GLU A 19 13.84 21.48 -20.04
N CYS A 20 14.65 22.47 -19.68
CA CYS A 20 14.74 23.72 -20.43
C CYS A 20 16.23 23.94 -20.70
N ASP A 21 16.61 23.64 -21.94
CA ASP A 21 17.87 24.11 -22.50
C ASP A 21 17.92 25.64 -22.44
N ILE A 22 19.12 26.10 -22.14
CA ILE A 22 19.54 27.51 -22.14
C ILE A 22 19.15 28.14 -23.48
N TYR A 23 18.31 29.18 -23.46
CA TYR A 23 18.49 30.48 -24.12
C TYR A 23 17.19 31.29 -24.01
N GLN A 24 17.26 32.39 -23.25
CA GLN A 24 16.61 33.67 -23.53
C GLN A 24 15.06 33.71 -23.59
N TYR A 25 14.47 34.29 -22.54
CA TYR A 25 13.05 34.70 -22.35
C TYR A 25 12.00 33.60 -22.06
N GLY A 26 11.62 33.52 -20.77
CA GLY A 26 10.25 33.30 -20.28
C GLY A 26 9.63 31.91 -20.49
N CYS A 27 9.50 31.14 -19.40
CA CYS A 27 8.53 30.05 -19.35
C CYS A 27 7.76 30.05 -18.03
N CYS A 28 6.45 30.24 -18.12
CA CYS A 28 5.49 30.19 -17.03
C CYS A 28 5.27 28.74 -16.59
N CYS A 29 5.74 28.39 -15.38
CA CYS A 29 5.31 27.20 -14.66
C CYS A 29 4.51 27.65 -13.43
N ASP A 30 3.21 27.52 -13.55
CA ASP A 30 2.19 28.02 -12.64
C ASP A 30 2.02 27.04 -11.44
N CYS A 31 2.82 27.23 -10.39
CA CYS A 31 2.61 26.61 -9.06
C CYS A 31 3.23 27.41 -7.88
N GLU A 32 3.82 28.60 -8.11
CA GLU A 32 4.44 29.42 -7.04
C GLU A 32 3.85 30.84 -6.88
N ASP A 33 2.91 31.28 -7.74
CA ASP A 33 2.51 32.70 -7.73
C ASP A 33 1.42 33.09 -6.71
N LEU A 34 0.72 32.12 -6.09
CA LEU A 34 -0.32 32.43 -5.08
C LEU A 34 0.23 32.52 -3.65
N ASP A 35 1.22 31.67 -3.31
CA ASP A 35 1.87 31.66 -1.99
C ASP A 35 2.86 32.84 -1.86
N GLU A 36 3.51 33.27 -2.95
CA GLU A 36 4.47 34.40 -2.95
C GLU A 36 3.74 35.76 -2.88
N ALA A 37 2.58 35.90 -3.55
CA ALA A 37 1.77 37.12 -3.47
C ALA A 37 1.21 37.37 -2.07
N PHE A 38 0.84 36.29 -1.34
CA PHE A 38 0.33 36.38 0.03
C PHE A 38 1.44 36.65 1.05
N ASN A 39 2.62 36.04 0.87
CA ASN A 39 3.76 36.25 1.77
C ASN A 39 4.44 37.62 1.58
N ARG A 40 4.44 38.17 0.35
CA ARG A 40 4.93 39.54 0.06
C ARG A 40 4.03 40.65 0.63
N TRP A 41 2.75 40.36 0.87
CA TRP A 41 1.84 41.30 1.53
C TRP A 41 1.99 41.29 3.06
N LEU A 42 2.45 40.18 3.64
CA LEU A 42 2.47 39.95 5.09
C LEU A 42 3.78 40.31 5.79
N LYS A 43 4.89 40.47 5.07
CA LYS A 43 6.21 40.73 5.67
C LYS A 43 6.96 41.84 4.95
N ASP A 44 6.71 43.06 5.41
CA ASP A 44 7.63 44.16 5.17
C ASP A 44 8.71 44.19 6.28
N ARG A 45 9.98 44.14 5.85
CA ARG A 45 11.27 44.39 6.58
C ARG A 45 11.99 43.22 7.31
N PRO A 46 13.32 43.33 7.60
CA PRO A 46 14.38 42.80 6.73
C PRO A 46 15.31 41.79 7.46
N SER A 47 16.15 41.12 6.66
CA SER A 47 17.02 40.00 7.05
C SER A 47 18.13 40.30 8.07
N LYS A 48 18.41 39.30 8.92
CA LYS A 48 19.71 38.82 9.48
C LYS A 48 19.35 37.56 10.29
N GLY A 49 19.92 36.36 10.17
CA GLY A 49 21.23 35.89 9.75
C GLY A 49 21.89 35.21 10.96
N LEU A 50 21.78 33.89 11.14
CA LEU A 50 22.81 33.01 11.75
C LEU A 50 22.44 31.53 11.70
N CYS A 51 23.47 30.70 11.55
CA CYS A 51 23.46 29.26 11.31
C CYS A 51 23.43 28.44 12.61
N GLN A 52 23.10 27.15 12.46
CA GLN A 52 23.44 25.98 13.31
C GLN A 52 22.33 25.36 14.22
N SER A 53 22.10 24.05 13.99
CA SER A 53 21.24 23.04 14.69
C SER A 53 19.80 22.74 14.21
N SER A 54 19.37 23.20 13.04
CA SER A 54 17.96 23.06 12.60
C SER A 54 17.51 21.64 12.18
N VAL A 55 18.39 20.70 11.83
CA VAL A 55 17.94 19.44 11.18
C VAL A 55 17.27 18.47 12.15
N LEU A 56 17.78 18.32 13.38
CA LEU A 56 17.19 17.42 14.36
C LEU A 56 15.91 18.02 14.97
N GLY A 57 15.92 19.33 15.26
CA GLY A 57 14.73 20.06 15.72
C GLY A 57 13.62 20.07 14.67
N ALA A 58 13.93 20.32 13.40
CA ALA A 58 12.93 20.27 12.33
C ALA A 58 12.39 18.86 12.07
N VAL A 59 13.16 17.79 12.32
CA VAL A 59 12.67 16.41 12.20
C VAL A 59 11.76 16.05 13.37
N ILE A 60 12.10 16.48 14.59
CA ILE A 60 11.29 16.26 15.81
C ILE A 60 9.99 17.07 15.76
N ASP A 61 10.05 18.36 15.40
CA ASP A 61 8.87 19.23 15.26
C ASP A 61 7.91 18.72 14.17
N ASN A 62 8.45 18.14 13.08
CA ASN A 62 7.63 17.56 12.02
C ASN A 62 7.05 16.17 12.36
N LEU A 63 7.64 15.45 13.33
CA LEU A 63 7.17 14.15 13.80
C LEU A 63 6.00 14.31 14.78
N GLU A 64 6.11 15.26 15.72
CA GLU A 64 5.11 15.45 16.79
C GLU A 64 3.80 16.03 16.26
N ILE A 65 3.85 17.07 15.41
CA ILE A 65 2.65 17.75 14.89
C ILE A 65 1.78 16.83 14.03
N SER A 66 2.36 15.84 13.36
CA SER A 66 1.63 14.90 12.51
C SER A 66 0.85 13.86 13.32
N MET A 67 1.36 13.44 14.48
CA MET A 67 0.78 12.35 15.26
C MET A 67 -0.27 12.83 16.26
N ILE A 68 -0.08 14.03 16.84
CA ILE A 68 -0.96 14.57 17.88
C ILE A 68 -2.43 14.61 17.44
N PRO A 69 -2.77 15.06 16.21
CA PRO A 69 -4.16 15.05 15.76
C PRO A 69 -4.73 13.64 15.67
N ALA A 70 -3.98 12.64 15.20
CA ALA A 70 -4.48 11.26 15.17
C ALA A 70 -4.79 10.70 16.58
N LEU A 71 -3.89 10.96 17.54
CA LEU A 71 -3.97 10.42 18.90
C LEU A 71 -5.04 11.09 19.76
N VAL A 72 -5.30 12.37 19.54
CA VAL A 72 -6.26 13.16 20.34
C VAL A 72 -7.62 13.25 19.65
N LEU A 73 -7.65 13.49 18.33
CA LEU A 73 -8.90 13.71 17.61
C LEU A 73 -9.73 12.44 17.54
N LEU A 74 -9.12 11.27 17.36
CA LEU A 74 -9.89 10.02 17.22
C LEU A 74 -10.68 9.68 18.51
N PRO A 75 -10.08 9.61 19.71
CA PRO A 75 -10.84 9.37 20.95
C PRO A 75 -11.93 10.41 21.18
N LEU A 76 -11.62 11.69 20.94
CA LEU A 76 -12.60 12.77 21.11
C LEU A 76 -13.79 12.61 20.16
N LEU A 77 -13.53 12.33 18.88
CA LEU A 77 -14.59 12.09 17.90
C LEU A 77 -15.42 10.85 18.27
N LEU A 78 -14.80 9.77 18.74
CA LEU A 78 -15.51 8.57 19.19
C LEU A 78 -16.36 8.83 20.44
N GLN A 79 -15.86 9.65 21.39
CA GLN A 79 -16.63 10.06 22.56
C GLN A 79 -17.83 10.93 22.17
N VAL A 80 -17.63 11.94 21.32
CA VAL A 80 -18.73 12.77 20.82
C VAL A 80 -19.74 11.92 20.04
N ALA A 81 -19.27 11.01 19.18
CA ALA A 81 -20.10 10.05 18.47
C ALA A 81 -20.90 9.11 19.39
N SER A 82 -20.42 8.86 20.62
CA SER A 82 -21.11 8.04 21.61
C SER A 82 -22.24 8.77 22.37
N LEU A 83 -22.37 10.10 22.24
CA LEU A 83 -23.41 10.85 22.94
C LEU A 83 -24.82 10.54 22.41
N HIS A 84 -24.94 10.19 21.13
CA HIS A 84 -26.24 9.89 20.52
C HIS A 84 -26.07 9.04 19.25
N TYR A 85 -27.02 8.13 19.00
CA TYR A 85 -27.04 7.25 17.83
C TYR A 85 -26.86 7.99 16.50
N LEU A 86 -27.67 9.04 16.25
CA LEU A 86 -27.58 9.85 15.03
C LEU A 86 -26.23 10.56 14.88
N LEU A 87 -25.66 11.02 16.00
CA LEU A 87 -24.36 11.69 16.00
C LEU A 87 -23.26 10.69 15.66
N GLY A 88 -23.37 9.46 16.17
CA GLY A 88 -22.51 8.34 15.79
C GLY A 88 -22.51 8.07 14.28
N ILE A 89 -23.70 8.01 13.67
CA ILE A 89 -23.81 7.84 12.20
C ILE A 89 -23.12 8.99 11.47
N ILE A 90 -23.42 10.23 11.81
CA ILE A 90 -22.87 11.41 11.12
C ILE A 90 -21.35 11.46 11.24
N ILE A 91 -20.81 11.30 12.45
CA ILE A 91 -19.37 11.41 12.68
C ILE A 91 -18.62 10.25 12.01
N LEU A 92 -19.07 9.00 12.18
CA LEU A 92 -18.36 7.85 11.64
C LEU A 92 -18.42 7.78 10.11
N THR A 93 -19.51 8.24 9.48
CA THR A 93 -19.60 8.34 8.01
C THR A 93 -18.73 9.46 7.45
N ALA A 94 -18.61 10.58 8.17
CA ALA A 94 -17.72 11.68 7.78
C ALA A 94 -16.23 11.40 8.05
N LEU A 95 -15.92 10.53 9.02
CA LEU A 95 -14.55 10.30 9.52
C LEU A 95 -13.55 9.91 8.42
N PRO A 96 -13.81 8.97 7.49
CA PRO A 96 -12.87 8.66 6.41
C PRO A 96 -12.56 9.88 5.53
N GLY A 97 -13.58 10.69 5.21
CA GLY A 97 -13.43 11.91 4.42
C GLY A 97 -12.60 12.97 5.16
N LEU A 98 -12.85 13.16 6.45
CA LEU A 98 -12.08 14.08 7.30
C LEU A 98 -10.61 13.66 7.42
N VAL A 99 -10.35 12.37 7.60
CA VAL A 99 -8.98 11.83 7.68
C VAL A 99 -8.25 12.04 6.35
N LEU A 100 -8.90 11.77 5.22
CA LEU A 100 -8.32 12.00 3.88
C LEU A 100 -8.09 13.49 3.60
N TRP A 101 -9.04 14.35 3.96
CA TRP A 101 -8.91 15.80 3.83
C TRP A 101 -7.76 16.34 4.68
N TYR A 102 -7.67 15.92 5.94
CA TYR A 102 -6.58 16.30 6.85
C TYR A 102 -5.23 15.85 6.28
N TYR A 103 -5.14 14.60 5.82
CA TYR A 103 -3.94 14.08 5.17
C TYR A 103 -3.57 14.91 3.93
N TYR A 104 -4.52 15.22 3.06
CA TYR A 104 -4.24 16.02 1.87
C TYR A 104 -3.79 17.45 2.24
N ALA A 105 -4.44 18.08 3.22
CA ALA A 105 -4.13 19.44 3.64
C ALA A 105 -2.73 19.56 4.28
N THR A 106 -2.37 18.62 5.16
CA THR A 106 -1.16 18.71 5.99
C THR A 106 0.04 17.94 5.41
N HIS A 107 -0.23 16.88 4.63
CA HIS A 107 0.78 15.90 4.25
C HIS A 107 1.01 15.76 2.75
N ARG A 108 0.25 16.44 1.87
CA ARG A 108 0.49 16.38 0.41
C ARG A 108 1.91 16.76 -0.01
N ARG A 109 2.58 17.61 0.76
CA ARG A 109 3.96 18.06 0.50
C ARG A 109 5.03 17.14 1.14
N LYS A 110 4.66 16.24 2.06
CA LYS A 110 5.60 15.32 2.72
C LYS A 110 5.67 14.01 1.93
N ARG A 111 6.89 13.56 1.58
CA ARG A 111 7.06 12.28 0.86
C ARG A 111 6.61 11.08 1.68
N ARG A 112 6.88 11.05 2.99
CA ARG A 112 6.52 9.92 3.87
C ARG A 112 5.81 10.44 5.12
N THR A 113 4.84 9.69 5.61
CA THR A 113 4.10 10.01 6.84
C THR A 113 3.93 8.76 7.70
N LEU A 114 3.99 8.94 9.03
CA LEU A 114 3.66 7.88 9.98
C LEU A 114 2.22 7.99 10.48
N PHE A 115 1.50 9.05 10.10
CA PHE A 115 0.12 9.34 10.54
C PHE A 115 -0.81 8.12 10.50
N PHE A 116 -0.91 7.44 9.35
CA PHE A 116 -1.81 6.29 9.20
C PHE A 116 -1.36 5.07 10.00
N LEU A 117 -0.05 4.84 10.12
CA LEU A 117 0.49 3.75 10.91
C LEU A 117 0.23 4.00 12.41
N THR A 118 0.48 5.22 12.88
CA THR A 118 0.20 5.64 14.25
C THR A 118 -1.30 5.56 14.54
N LEU A 119 -2.14 6.04 13.63
CA LEU A 119 -3.60 5.95 13.75
C LEU A 119 -4.05 4.49 13.87
N ALA A 120 -3.56 3.59 13.01
CA ALA A 120 -3.92 2.17 13.04
C ALA A 120 -3.49 1.47 14.34
N LEU A 121 -2.24 1.69 14.78
CA LEU A 121 -1.71 1.10 16.01
C LEU A 121 -2.42 1.65 17.25
N TYR A 122 -2.68 2.95 17.27
CA TYR A 122 -3.43 3.58 18.35
C TYR A 122 -4.86 3.06 18.42
N SER A 123 -5.56 2.98 17.28
CA SER A 123 -6.91 2.39 17.22
C SER A 123 -6.91 0.96 17.75
N LEU A 124 -5.95 0.12 17.33
CA LEU A 124 -5.85 -1.26 17.81
C LEU A 124 -5.67 -1.32 19.34
N ALA A 125 -4.73 -0.52 19.88
CA ALA A 125 -4.48 -0.46 21.32
C ALA A 125 -5.67 0.09 22.09
N TYR A 126 -6.33 1.14 21.59
CA TYR A 126 -7.50 1.77 22.22
C TYR A 126 -8.71 0.83 22.24
N MET A 127 -9.00 0.13 21.13
CA MET A 127 -10.07 -0.88 21.10
C MET A 127 -9.81 -2.01 22.09
N TYR A 128 -8.55 -2.49 22.17
CA TYR A 128 -8.19 -3.55 23.12
C TYR A 128 -8.26 -3.05 24.57
N TYR A 129 -7.84 -1.81 24.85
CA TYR A 129 -7.99 -1.19 26.16
C TYR A 129 -9.46 -1.15 26.59
N LEU A 130 -10.36 -0.63 25.76
CA LEU A 130 -11.80 -0.60 26.07
C LEU A 130 -12.39 -2.00 26.26
N PHE A 131 -11.93 -2.98 25.49
CA PHE A 131 -12.35 -4.37 25.68
C PHE A 131 -11.98 -4.88 27.08
N ILE A 132 -10.75 -4.63 27.54
CA ILE A 132 -10.28 -5.05 28.87
C ILE A 132 -10.97 -4.28 29.99
N THR A 133 -11.23 -2.97 29.83
CA THR A 133 -11.78 -2.14 30.91
C THR A 133 -13.30 -2.12 30.98
N GLU A 134 -14.01 -2.30 29.87
CA GLU A 134 -15.48 -2.13 29.81
C GLU A 134 -16.25 -3.42 29.49
N ILE A 135 -15.63 -4.35 28.76
CA ILE A 135 -16.28 -5.59 28.33
C ILE A 135 -15.91 -6.74 29.27
N LEU A 136 -14.62 -6.97 29.50
CA LEU A 136 -14.17 -8.07 30.36
C LEU A 136 -14.77 -8.05 31.79
N PRO A 137 -14.95 -6.90 32.47
CA PRO A 137 -15.55 -6.87 33.81
C PRO A 137 -17.02 -7.28 33.87
N ARG A 138 -17.72 -7.39 32.73
CA ARG A 138 -19.10 -7.89 32.66
C ARG A 138 -19.21 -9.38 32.97
N GLY A 139 -18.10 -10.12 32.86
CA GLY A 139 -18.02 -11.53 33.28
C GLY A 139 -18.63 -12.54 32.29
N ASP A 140 -19.02 -12.11 31.10
CA ASP A 140 -19.64 -12.91 30.05
C ASP A 140 -18.64 -13.45 29.00
N VAL A 141 -17.39 -12.97 29.05
CA VAL A 141 -16.30 -13.41 28.18
C VAL A 141 -15.42 -14.44 28.89
N SER A 142 -15.30 -15.63 28.29
CA SER A 142 -14.44 -16.71 28.80
C SER A 142 -12.95 -16.40 28.65
N PRO A 143 -12.08 -16.97 29.50
CA PRO A 143 -10.63 -16.80 29.39
C PRO A 143 -10.07 -17.23 28.02
N VAL A 144 -10.64 -18.27 27.41
CA VAL A 144 -10.23 -18.75 26.08
C VAL A 144 -10.51 -17.70 25.00
N GLN A 145 -11.66 -17.00 25.08
CA GLN A 145 -12.00 -15.92 24.15
C GLN A 145 -11.03 -14.75 24.29
N VAL A 146 -10.66 -14.38 25.53
CA VAL A 146 -9.64 -13.35 25.80
C VAL A 146 -8.30 -13.77 25.21
N CYS A 147 -7.80 -14.97 25.53
CA CYS A 147 -6.54 -15.47 25.00
C CYS A 147 -6.52 -15.49 23.47
N THR A 148 -7.64 -15.87 22.83
CA THR A 148 -7.78 -15.88 21.36
C THR A 148 -7.66 -14.47 20.77
N LEU A 149 -8.37 -13.50 21.34
CA LEU A 149 -8.33 -12.11 20.87
C LEU A 149 -6.95 -11.48 21.08
N THR A 150 -6.35 -11.69 22.26
CA THR A 150 -5.01 -11.20 22.60
C THR A 150 -3.94 -11.82 21.68
N ALA A 151 -4.01 -13.13 21.43
CA ALA A 151 -3.10 -13.80 20.49
C ALA A 151 -3.26 -13.24 19.06
N GLY A 152 -4.50 -13.05 18.59
CA GLY A 152 -4.77 -12.42 17.29
C GLY A 152 -4.19 -11.01 17.16
N MET A 153 -4.27 -10.20 18.22
CA MET A 153 -3.65 -8.88 18.27
C MET A 153 -2.12 -8.97 18.15
N PHE A 154 -1.47 -9.82 18.94
CA PHE A 154 -0.02 -10.00 18.87
C PHE A 154 0.44 -10.56 17.52
N LEU A 155 -0.31 -11.51 16.93
CA LEU A 155 -0.04 -12.03 15.60
C LEU A 155 -0.16 -10.95 14.53
N THR A 156 -1.18 -10.07 14.63
CA THR A 156 -1.35 -8.92 13.73
C THR A 156 -0.17 -7.96 13.81
N ILE A 157 0.28 -7.62 15.03
CA ILE A 157 1.45 -6.75 15.23
C ILE A 157 2.72 -7.43 14.72
N GLY A 158 2.91 -8.72 15.02
CA GLY A 158 4.06 -9.50 14.56
C GLY A 158 4.15 -9.61 13.04
N SER A 159 3.03 -9.90 12.37
CA SER A 159 2.97 -9.96 10.90
C SER A 159 3.18 -8.57 10.27
N LEU A 160 2.69 -7.50 10.90
CA LEU A 160 2.91 -6.13 10.44
C LEU A 160 4.39 -5.73 10.55
N ILE A 161 5.05 -6.07 11.67
CA ILE A 161 6.49 -5.87 11.85
C ILE A 161 7.25 -6.64 10.77
N HIS A 162 6.87 -7.90 10.52
CA HIS A 162 7.47 -8.71 9.46
C HIS A 162 7.30 -8.06 8.08
N THR A 163 6.10 -7.56 7.78
CA THR A 163 5.78 -6.87 6.52
C THR A 163 6.64 -5.61 6.31
N LYS A 164 6.97 -4.90 7.39
CA LYS A 164 7.83 -3.71 7.35
C LYS A 164 9.34 -4.00 7.22
N ARG A 165 9.80 -5.26 7.29
CA ARG A 165 11.23 -5.59 7.17
C ARG A 165 11.84 -5.20 5.82
N GLY A 166 11.06 -5.23 4.75
CA GLY A 166 11.49 -4.73 3.43
C GLY A 166 10.69 -5.35 2.28
N PRO A 167 10.47 -4.61 1.19
CA PRO A 167 9.68 -5.09 0.05
C PRO A 167 10.49 -5.88 -1.00
N GLY A 168 11.81 -6.05 -0.81
CA GLY A 168 12.73 -6.52 -1.84
C GLY A 168 13.17 -5.40 -2.77
N PHE A 169 14.07 -4.54 -2.30
CA PHE A 169 14.67 -3.50 -3.15
C PHE A 169 15.56 -4.12 -4.22
N VAL A 170 15.63 -3.49 -5.40
CA VAL A 170 16.56 -3.90 -6.46
C VAL A 170 17.95 -3.40 -6.09
N THR A 171 18.89 -4.32 -5.85
CA THR A 171 20.29 -4.03 -5.55
C THR A 171 21.15 -4.02 -6.82
N THR A 172 22.28 -3.32 -6.78
CA THR A 172 23.29 -3.35 -7.86
C THR A 172 23.85 -4.75 -8.09
N SER A 173 23.97 -5.58 -7.04
CA SER A 173 24.42 -6.96 -7.16
C SER A 173 23.51 -7.82 -8.05
N LEU A 174 22.18 -7.66 -7.94
CA LEU A 174 21.23 -8.35 -8.83
C LEU A 174 21.42 -7.95 -10.30
N CYS A 175 21.75 -6.67 -10.54
CA CYS A 175 22.07 -6.16 -11.87
C CYS A 175 23.39 -6.73 -12.41
N GLU A 176 24.41 -6.87 -11.56
CA GLU A 176 25.71 -7.43 -11.93
C GLU A 176 25.64 -8.92 -12.27
N THR A 177 24.88 -9.70 -11.48
CA THR A 177 24.67 -11.13 -11.76
C THR A 177 24.02 -11.32 -13.12
N HIS A 178 22.97 -10.56 -13.44
CA HIS A 178 22.36 -10.61 -14.77
C HIS A 178 23.32 -10.22 -15.89
N ASN A 179 24.16 -9.19 -15.70
CA ASN A 179 25.15 -8.79 -16.69
C ASN A 179 26.20 -9.89 -16.92
N LYS A 180 26.62 -10.59 -15.86
CA LYS A 180 27.54 -11.74 -15.95
C LYS A 180 26.90 -12.92 -16.67
N ASP A 181 25.66 -13.26 -16.35
CA ASP A 181 24.94 -14.36 -17.01
C ASP A 181 24.66 -14.05 -18.48
N SER A 182 24.27 -12.81 -18.79
CA SER A 182 24.08 -12.32 -20.16
C SER A 182 25.39 -12.29 -20.97
N ALA A 183 26.53 -12.05 -20.32
CA ALA A 183 27.85 -12.10 -20.95
C ALA A 183 28.32 -13.54 -21.19
N ARG A 184 28.07 -14.45 -20.24
CA ARG A 184 28.36 -15.89 -20.38
C ARG A 184 27.54 -16.52 -21.49
N LEU A 185 26.24 -16.21 -21.56
CA LEU A 185 25.36 -16.75 -22.60
C LEU A 185 25.80 -16.27 -23.99
N ARG A 186 26.17 -14.98 -24.13
CA ARG A 186 26.73 -14.42 -25.37
C ARG A 186 28.09 -15.00 -25.74
N GLY A 187 28.94 -15.27 -24.75
CA GLY A 187 30.25 -15.93 -24.96
C GLY A 187 30.11 -17.37 -25.43
N ALA A 188 29.16 -18.13 -24.88
CA ALA A 188 28.86 -19.50 -25.30
C ALA A 188 28.27 -19.58 -26.72
N THR A 189 27.52 -18.56 -27.17
CA THR A 189 27.01 -18.52 -28.55
C THR A 189 28.10 -18.20 -29.59
N GLN A 190 29.25 -17.64 -29.17
CA GLN A 190 30.37 -17.36 -30.08
C GLN A 190 31.37 -18.51 -30.20
N SER A 191 31.34 -19.51 -29.30
CA SER A 191 32.21 -20.69 -29.38
C SER A 191 31.69 -21.81 -30.30
N ASP A 192 30.42 -21.78 -30.71
CA ASP A 192 29.81 -22.85 -31.54
C ASP A 192 29.47 -22.40 -32.98
N ALA A 193 29.91 -21.23 -33.42
CA ALA A 193 29.65 -20.71 -34.77
C ALA A 193 30.95 -20.50 -35.56
N SER A 194 31.61 -21.60 -35.91
CA SER A 194 32.63 -21.61 -36.96
C SER A 194 32.34 -22.68 -38.02
N SER A 195 31.26 -22.49 -38.79
CA SER A 195 31.21 -22.91 -40.20
C SER A 195 29.91 -22.49 -40.91
N SER A 196 30.11 -21.94 -42.11
CA SER A 196 29.16 -21.76 -43.22
C SER A 196 28.18 -20.59 -43.20
N SER A 197 28.55 -19.62 -44.04
CA SER A 197 27.76 -18.55 -44.63
C SER A 197 26.73 -19.08 -45.64
N SER A 198 25.47 -18.61 -45.56
CA SER A 198 24.66 -18.36 -46.76
C SER A 198 23.45 -17.49 -46.44
N SER A 199 23.32 -16.40 -47.20
CA SER A 199 22.20 -15.47 -47.30
C SER A 199 20.88 -16.15 -47.66
N SER A 200 19.79 -15.81 -46.97
CA SER A 200 18.46 -15.86 -47.54
C SER A 200 17.52 -14.85 -46.88
N SER A 201 16.91 -14.04 -47.74
CA SER A 201 15.86 -13.08 -47.44
C SER A 201 14.52 -13.80 -47.36
N SER A 202 13.75 -13.59 -46.29
CA SER A 202 12.33 -13.96 -46.28
C SER A 202 11.52 -13.07 -45.34
N ASN A 203 10.62 -12.29 -45.95
CA ASN A 203 9.45 -11.69 -45.32
C ASN A 203 8.58 -12.78 -44.68
N GLY A 204 7.98 -12.48 -43.52
CA GLY A 204 6.90 -13.31 -42.98
C GLY A 204 6.61 -13.06 -41.51
N ASN A 205 5.52 -12.35 -41.25
CA ASN A 205 4.66 -12.45 -40.07
C ASN A 205 5.35 -12.53 -38.70
N GLU A 206 5.51 -11.38 -38.07
CA GLU A 206 5.62 -11.26 -36.62
C GLU A 206 4.32 -11.76 -35.96
N THR A 207 4.23 -13.08 -35.78
CA THR A 207 3.32 -13.71 -34.84
C THR A 207 3.52 -13.07 -33.46
N LYS A 208 2.43 -12.47 -32.95
CA LYS A 208 2.23 -12.03 -31.56
C LYS A 208 2.44 -13.20 -30.57
N ALA A 209 3.68 -13.57 -30.34
CA ALA A 209 4.09 -14.55 -29.35
C ALA A 209 5.19 -13.95 -28.47
N ALA A 210 4.91 -13.89 -27.16
CA ALA A 210 5.75 -13.37 -26.09
C ALA A 210 6.02 -11.85 -26.11
N ALA A 211 5.19 -11.08 -25.42
CA ALA A 211 5.63 -9.83 -24.79
C ALA A 211 6.74 -10.19 -23.78
N THR A 212 7.96 -10.25 -24.28
CA THR A 212 9.16 -10.71 -23.59
C THR A 212 9.39 -9.89 -22.33
N SER A 213 9.62 -10.61 -21.23
CA SER A 213 10.19 -10.19 -19.95
C SER A 213 11.55 -9.49 -20.13
N LYS A 214 11.55 -8.28 -20.67
CA LYS A 214 12.76 -7.49 -20.91
C LYS A 214 13.11 -6.68 -19.67
N TRP A 215 14.35 -6.84 -19.21
CA TRP A 215 14.94 -5.95 -18.24
C TRP A 215 14.94 -4.52 -18.78
N SER A 216 14.70 -3.53 -17.93
CA SER A 216 14.64 -2.12 -18.33
C SER A 216 15.52 -1.25 -17.43
N ARG A 217 15.92 -0.07 -17.87
CA ARG A 217 16.72 0.84 -17.03
C ARG A 217 15.81 1.81 -16.30
N CYS A 218 16.03 2.02 -15.00
CA CYS A 218 15.38 3.10 -14.27
C CYS A 218 16.17 4.40 -14.48
N PRO A 219 15.54 5.48 -14.99
CA PRO A 219 16.23 6.75 -15.21
C PRO A 219 16.63 7.45 -13.90
N VAL A 220 15.84 7.26 -12.83
CA VAL A 220 16.08 7.89 -11.52
C VAL A 220 17.18 7.19 -10.74
N CYS A 221 17.11 5.86 -10.63
CA CYS A 221 18.09 5.08 -9.88
C CYS A 221 19.35 4.73 -10.70
N ASN A 222 19.31 4.91 -12.03
CA ASN A 222 20.34 4.49 -12.98
C ASN A 222 20.77 3.01 -12.86
N ILE A 223 19.83 2.13 -12.50
CA ILE A 223 20.04 0.68 -12.42
C ILE A 223 19.18 -0.06 -13.45
N VAL A 224 19.63 -1.24 -13.87
CA VAL A 224 18.79 -2.15 -14.66
C VAL A 224 17.88 -2.90 -13.71
N ARG A 225 16.57 -2.85 -13.96
CA ARG A 225 15.52 -3.47 -13.15
C ARG A 225 15.02 -4.77 -13.81
N PRO A 226 14.81 -5.83 -13.01
CA PRO A 226 14.23 -7.06 -13.51
C PRO A 226 12.78 -6.84 -13.99
N PRO A 227 12.21 -7.79 -14.75
CA PRO A 227 10.81 -7.75 -15.16
C PRO A 227 9.90 -7.50 -13.96
N ARG A 228 8.83 -6.71 -14.17
CA ARG A 228 7.81 -6.34 -13.15
C ARG A 228 8.33 -5.48 -11.99
N ALA A 229 9.62 -5.16 -11.92
CA ALA A 229 10.12 -4.20 -10.94
C ALA A 229 9.70 -2.77 -11.29
N GLY A 230 9.53 -1.94 -10.26
CA GLY A 230 9.06 -0.55 -10.41
C GLY A 230 9.79 0.44 -9.53
N HIS A 231 9.95 1.67 -10.00
CA HIS A 231 10.45 2.76 -9.17
C HIS A 231 9.29 3.32 -8.33
N CYS A 232 9.45 3.33 -7.01
CA CYS A 232 8.51 4.00 -6.13
C CYS A 232 9.06 5.38 -5.78
N ARG A 233 8.39 6.44 -6.25
CA ARG A 233 8.77 7.84 -5.97
C ARG A 233 8.78 8.17 -4.47
N THR A 234 7.83 7.61 -3.73
CA THR A 234 7.73 7.80 -2.27
C THR A 234 8.90 7.16 -1.52
N CYS A 235 9.30 5.97 -1.94
CA CYS A 235 10.45 5.30 -1.35
C CYS A 235 11.77 5.83 -1.89
N GLY A 236 11.81 6.36 -3.12
CA GLY A 236 13.02 6.79 -3.82
C GLY A 236 13.88 5.62 -4.31
N SER A 237 13.28 4.44 -4.53
CA SER A 237 14.02 3.22 -4.85
C SER A 237 13.20 2.28 -5.73
N CYS A 238 13.89 1.43 -6.51
CA CYS A 238 13.24 0.36 -7.25
C CYS A 238 12.93 -0.84 -6.36
N VAL A 239 11.74 -1.41 -6.53
CA VAL A 239 11.22 -2.55 -5.77
C VAL A 239 10.92 -3.69 -6.74
N GLN A 240 11.35 -4.91 -6.40
CA GLN A 240 11.07 -6.13 -7.15
C GLN A 240 9.58 -6.45 -7.08
N ARG A 241 8.98 -6.80 -8.23
CA ARG A 241 7.54 -7.07 -8.39
C ARG A 241 6.69 -6.06 -7.59
N LEU A 242 6.85 -4.78 -7.89
CA LEU A 242 6.19 -3.70 -7.15
C LEU A 242 4.66 -3.83 -7.29
N ASP A 243 3.99 -4.00 -6.15
CA ASP A 243 2.53 -4.01 -6.08
C ASP A 243 1.99 -2.60 -5.92
N HIS A 244 2.25 -1.98 -4.78
CA HIS A 244 1.88 -0.59 -4.50
C HIS A 244 2.76 0.00 -3.38
N HIS A 245 2.68 1.32 -3.21
CA HIS A 245 3.18 1.97 -2.00
C HIS A 245 2.03 2.10 -1.00
N CYS A 246 2.11 1.40 0.13
CA CYS A 246 1.05 1.39 1.12
C CYS A 246 1.29 2.48 2.17
N ILE A 247 0.43 3.50 2.18
CA ILE A 247 0.49 4.62 3.14
C ILE A 247 0.28 4.17 4.59
N TRP A 248 -0.50 3.09 4.80
CA TRP A 248 -0.84 2.57 6.13
C TRP A 248 0.34 1.93 6.86
N ILE A 249 1.23 1.28 6.11
CA ILE A 249 2.47 0.71 6.66
C ILE A 249 3.68 1.61 6.40
N ASN A 250 3.50 2.73 5.69
CA ASN A 250 4.57 3.62 5.23
C ASN A 250 5.74 2.85 4.61
N SER A 251 5.42 1.94 3.67
CA SER A 251 6.36 1.06 2.99
C SER A 251 5.75 0.55 1.68
N CYS A 252 6.58 0.16 0.72
CA CYS A 252 6.09 -0.59 -0.44
C CYS A 252 5.65 -2.00 -0.04
N VAL A 253 4.73 -2.53 -0.83
CA VAL A 253 4.45 -3.96 -0.95
C VAL A 253 5.08 -4.43 -2.26
N GLY A 254 5.93 -5.44 -2.17
CA GLY A 254 6.68 -6.02 -3.29
C GLY A 254 7.00 -7.48 -3.03
N GLN A 255 7.86 -8.06 -3.85
CA GLN A 255 8.09 -9.51 -3.88
C GLN A 255 8.38 -10.15 -2.50
N GLU A 256 9.21 -9.53 -1.67
CA GLU A 256 9.66 -10.14 -0.41
C GLU A 256 8.65 -10.04 0.73
N ASN A 257 7.79 -9.01 0.74
CA ASN A 257 6.84 -8.79 1.83
C ASN A 257 5.37 -9.00 1.45
N HIS A 258 5.04 -9.28 0.18
CA HIS A 258 3.64 -9.43 -0.28
C HIS A 258 2.89 -10.50 0.50
N ARG A 259 3.53 -11.64 0.81
CA ARG A 259 2.91 -12.71 1.61
C ARG A 259 2.62 -12.28 3.04
N SER A 260 3.55 -11.54 3.64
CA SER A 260 3.39 -11.03 5.01
C SER A 260 2.32 -9.95 5.07
N PHE A 261 2.20 -9.14 4.01
CA PHE A 261 1.13 -8.16 3.86
C PHE A 261 -0.24 -8.86 3.79
N LEU A 262 -0.37 -9.91 2.98
CA LEU A 262 -1.60 -10.72 2.89
C LEU A 262 -1.95 -11.40 4.23
N LEU A 263 -0.94 -11.93 4.93
CA LEU A 263 -1.11 -12.50 6.27
C LEU A 263 -1.58 -11.44 7.27
N THR A 264 -0.98 -10.25 7.26
CA THR A 264 -1.38 -9.13 8.13
C THR A 264 -2.84 -8.75 7.90
N LEU A 265 -3.26 -8.60 6.64
CA LEU A 265 -4.67 -8.31 6.31
C LEU A 265 -5.60 -9.41 6.80
N SER A 266 -5.24 -10.67 6.56
CA SER A 266 -6.07 -11.83 6.93
C SER A 266 -6.23 -11.96 8.44
N VAL A 267 -5.13 -11.90 9.20
CA VAL A 267 -5.17 -12.00 10.67
C VAL A 267 -5.87 -10.79 11.28
N PHE A 268 -5.66 -9.58 10.77
CA PHE A 268 -6.37 -8.39 11.22
C PHE A 268 -7.89 -8.57 11.04
N VAL A 269 -8.34 -8.93 9.84
CA VAL A 269 -9.77 -9.06 9.52
C VAL A 269 -10.42 -10.11 10.41
N LEU A 270 -9.80 -11.28 10.55
CA LEU A 270 -10.33 -12.36 11.39
C LEU A 270 -10.39 -11.96 12.87
N THR A 271 -9.32 -11.36 13.39
CA THR A 271 -9.25 -10.90 14.79
C THR A 271 -10.27 -9.80 15.06
N SER A 272 -10.41 -8.84 14.15
CA SER A 272 -11.35 -7.73 14.31
C SER A 272 -12.80 -8.19 14.20
N MET A 273 -13.14 -9.06 13.23
CA MET A 273 -14.47 -9.68 13.15
C MET A 273 -14.83 -10.44 14.43
N TYR A 274 -13.87 -11.18 15.00
CA TYR A 274 -14.06 -11.89 16.25
C TYR A 274 -14.27 -10.93 17.44
N GLY A 275 -13.44 -9.88 17.56
CA GLY A 275 -13.57 -8.86 18.59
C GLY A 275 -14.90 -8.10 18.52
N ILE A 276 -15.31 -7.66 17.32
CA ILE A 276 -16.61 -7.00 17.09
C ILE A 276 -17.75 -7.92 17.54
N ARG A 277 -17.70 -9.21 17.17
CA ARG A 277 -18.70 -10.20 17.60
C ARG A 277 -18.77 -10.31 19.12
N LEU A 278 -17.64 -10.41 19.82
CA LEU A 278 -17.62 -10.52 21.28
C LEU A 278 -18.24 -9.27 21.92
N VAL A 279 -17.81 -8.08 21.50
CA VAL A 279 -18.34 -6.81 22.02
C VAL A 279 -19.85 -6.71 21.81
N LEU A 280 -20.35 -7.00 20.60
CA LEU A 280 -21.79 -6.92 20.32
C LEU A 280 -22.60 -7.96 21.10
N PHE A 281 -22.06 -9.17 21.31
CA PHE A 281 -22.72 -10.19 22.13
C PHE A 281 -22.81 -9.75 23.60
N SER A 282 -21.75 -9.13 24.13
CA SER A 282 -21.72 -8.61 25.50
C SER A 282 -22.64 -7.42 25.74
N LEU A 283 -22.80 -6.56 24.73
CA LEU A 283 -23.69 -5.40 24.81
C LEU A 283 -25.15 -5.77 24.55
N CYS A 284 -25.41 -6.74 23.67
CA CYS A 284 -26.73 -7.03 23.12
C CYS A 284 -27.00 -8.55 23.08
N PRO A 285 -27.01 -9.26 24.23
CA PRO A 285 -26.99 -10.73 24.27
C PRO A 285 -28.23 -11.40 23.67
N GLN A 286 -29.36 -10.68 23.63
CA GLN A 286 -30.64 -11.19 23.11
C GLN A 286 -30.80 -11.00 21.59
N GLN A 287 -29.78 -10.49 20.91
CA GLN A 287 -29.86 -10.19 19.49
C GLN A 287 -28.83 -10.94 18.66
N HIS A 288 -29.19 -11.20 17.41
CA HIS A 288 -28.22 -11.64 16.42
C HIS A 288 -27.21 -10.53 16.14
N VAL A 289 -25.95 -10.90 15.89
CA VAL A 289 -24.84 -9.96 15.66
C VAL A 289 -25.16 -8.92 14.57
N ALA A 290 -25.80 -9.34 13.48
CA ALA A 290 -26.20 -8.43 12.40
C ALA A 290 -27.21 -7.37 12.88
N THR A 291 -28.22 -7.77 13.66
CA THR A 291 -29.20 -6.84 14.24
C THR A 291 -28.56 -5.95 15.30
N ALA A 292 -27.75 -6.54 16.19
CA ALA A 292 -27.02 -5.84 17.23
C ALA A 292 -26.13 -4.75 16.64
N LEU A 293 -25.53 -4.98 15.47
CA LEU A 293 -24.73 -3.98 14.78
C LEU A 293 -25.55 -2.75 14.38
N PHE A 294 -26.85 -2.84 14.10
CA PHE A 294 -27.64 -1.69 13.66
C PHE A 294 -28.55 -1.12 14.75
N TYR A 295 -28.95 -1.94 15.72
CA TYR A 295 -29.95 -1.58 16.71
C TYR A 295 -29.74 -2.34 18.01
N CYS A 296 -29.43 -1.66 19.11
CA CYS A 296 -29.36 -2.26 20.45
C CYS A 296 -30.10 -1.40 21.47
N PRO A 297 -31.25 -1.87 22.01
CA PRO A 297 -32.02 -1.12 22.99
C PRO A 297 -31.18 -0.72 24.19
N SER A 298 -31.37 0.51 24.67
CA SER A 298 -30.75 1.04 25.89
C SER A 298 -29.21 1.11 25.89
N VAL A 299 -28.53 0.86 24.76
CA VAL A 299 -27.05 0.90 24.70
C VAL A 299 -26.49 2.31 24.98
N TYR A 300 -27.28 3.35 24.72
CA TYR A 300 -26.96 4.75 25.01
C TYR A 300 -27.37 5.23 26.41
N SER A 301 -27.84 4.33 27.29
CA SER A 301 -28.23 4.70 28.67
C SER A 301 -27.02 4.98 29.57
N GLN A 302 -25.87 4.37 29.26
CA GLN A 302 -24.61 4.58 29.97
C GLN A 302 -23.53 5.00 28.96
N SER A 303 -22.69 5.96 29.34
CA SER A 303 -21.66 6.48 28.43
C SER A 303 -20.62 5.43 28.04
N SER A 304 -20.29 4.49 28.95
CA SER A 304 -19.35 3.41 28.67
C SER A 304 -19.87 2.42 27.63
N THR A 305 -21.12 1.95 27.76
CA THR A 305 -21.75 1.06 26.77
C THR A 305 -21.90 1.76 25.42
N ALA A 306 -22.28 3.04 25.44
CA ALA A 306 -22.42 3.84 24.23
C ALA A 306 -21.08 3.98 23.50
N LEU A 307 -19.99 4.22 24.24
CA LEU A 307 -18.64 4.33 23.68
C LEU A 307 -18.18 2.99 23.07
N CYS A 308 -18.36 1.87 23.78
CA CYS A 308 -18.04 0.54 23.26
C CYS A 308 -18.84 0.20 21.99
N PHE A 309 -20.12 0.58 21.96
CA PHE A 309 -20.98 0.37 20.79
C PHE A 309 -20.52 1.19 19.57
N THR A 310 -20.26 2.48 19.77
CA THR A 310 -19.68 3.36 18.75
C THR A 310 -18.30 2.86 18.27
N CYS A 311 -17.49 2.32 19.17
CA CYS A 311 -16.21 1.70 18.82
C CYS A 311 -16.36 0.40 18.00
N ALA A 312 -17.42 -0.39 18.26
CA ALA A 312 -17.75 -1.56 17.43
C ALA A 312 -18.16 -1.14 16.00
N TRP A 313 -18.89 -0.03 15.85
CA TRP A 313 -19.19 0.55 14.54
C TRP A 313 -17.94 1.03 13.81
N TYR A 314 -17.09 1.81 14.47
CA TYR A 314 -15.81 2.23 13.93
C TYR A 314 -14.97 1.03 13.47
N SER A 315 -14.85 0.01 14.32
CA SER A 315 -14.13 -1.22 14.01
C SER A 315 -14.73 -1.97 12.82
N SER A 316 -16.07 -1.98 12.69
CA SER A 316 -16.77 -2.60 11.56
C SER A 316 -16.48 -1.88 10.24
N ILE A 317 -16.46 -0.53 10.23
CA ILE A 317 -16.11 0.26 9.05
C ILE A 317 -14.68 -0.02 8.60
N VAL A 318 -13.72 0.01 9.54
CA VAL A 318 -12.31 -0.28 9.26
C VAL A 318 -12.12 -1.70 8.76
N THR A 319 -12.77 -2.68 9.41
CA THR A 319 -12.72 -4.09 9.02
C THR A 319 -13.31 -4.32 7.64
N GLY A 320 -14.44 -3.66 7.32
CA GLY A 320 -15.05 -3.73 5.98
C GLY A 320 -14.12 -3.20 4.89
N GLY A 321 -13.45 -2.06 5.14
CA GLY A 321 -12.45 -1.51 4.23
C GLY A 321 -11.25 -2.44 4.02
N LEU A 322 -10.71 -3.03 5.09
CA LEU A 322 -9.58 -3.95 5.01
C LEU A 322 -9.97 -5.32 4.40
N LEU A 323 -11.20 -5.78 4.62
CA LEU A 323 -11.75 -6.96 3.96
C LEU A 323 -11.87 -6.72 2.45
N TYR A 324 -12.34 -5.55 2.03
CA TYR A 324 -12.38 -5.18 0.61
C TYR A 324 -10.96 -5.22 0.00
N LEU A 325 -9.96 -4.62 0.65
CA LEU A 325 -8.57 -4.68 0.18
C LEU A 325 -8.03 -6.12 0.14
N LEU A 326 -8.35 -6.95 1.14
CA LEU A 326 -7.98 -8.36 1.16
C LEU A 326 -8.58 -9.10 -0.04
N VAL A 327 -9.86 -8.89 -0.35
CA VAL A 327 -10.54 -9.48 -1.51
C VAL A 327 -9.86 -9.05 -2.81
N VAL A 328 -9.57 -7.76 -2.98
CA VAL A 328 -8.86 -7.24 -4.16
C VAL A 328 -7.48 -7.89 -4.30
N GLN A 329 -6.72 -8.02 -3.22
CA GLN A 329 -5.41 -8.68 -3.22
C GLN A 329 -5.51 -10.17 -3.59
N VAL A 330 -6.47 -10.90 -3.01
CA VAL A 330 -6.74 -12.31 -3.33
C VAL A 330 -7.08 -12.48 -4.82
N ILE A 331 -7.91 -11.59 -5.37
CA ILE A 331 -8.26 -11.57 -6.79
C ILE A 331 -7.02 -11.31 -7.64
N ASN A 332 -6.27 -10.25 -7.35
CA ASN A 332 -5.06 -9.87 -8.10
C ASN A 332 -4.02 -10.99 -8.12
N ILE A 333 -3.78 -11.63 -6.97
CA ILE A 333 -2.90 -12.81 -6.85
C ILE A 333 -3.44 -13.97 -7.70
N SER A 334 -4.76 -14.23 -7.64
CA SER A 334 -5.41 -15.30 -8.41
C SER A 334 -5.26 -15.14 -9.93
N PHE A 335 -5.07 -13.91 -10.42
CA PHE A 335 -4.80 -13.60 -11.83
C PHE A 335 -3.31 -13.30 -12.12
N ASN A 336 -2.42 -13.45 -11.13
CA ASN A 336 -1.00 -13.10 -11.20
C ASN A 336 -0.73 -11.65 -11.67
N VAL A 337 -1.59 -10.72 -11.25
CA VAL A 337 -1.49 -9.29 -11.58
C VAL A 337 -1.14 -8.52 -10.32
N THR A 338 -0.21 -7.56 -10.40
CA THR A 338 0.01 -6.61 -9.31
C THR A 338 -0.93 -5.41 -9.41
N GLU A 339 -1.19 -4.70 -8.32
CA GLU A 339 -2.04 -3.51 -8.34
C GLU A 339 -1.50 -2.45 -9.32
N ARG A 340 -0.17 -2.24 -9.36
CA ARG A 340 0.48 -1.37 -10.35
C ARG A 340 0.20 -1.80 -11.79
N GLU A 341 0.28 -3.10 -12.09
CA GLU A 341 0.00 -3.63 -13.42
C GLU A 341 -1.47 -3.41 -13.80
N ALA A 342 -2.41 -3.66 -12.87
CA ALA A 342 -3.83 -3.38 -13.07
C ALA A 342 -4.09 -1.89 -13.34
N GLN A 343 -3.48 -0.99 -12.56
CA GLN A 343 -3.60 0.46 -12.75
C GLN A 343 -3.03 0.93 -14.10
N LEU A 344 -1.87 0.39 -14.51
CA LEU A 344 -1.26 0.68 -15.81
C LEU A 344 -2.14 0.18 -16.97
N ALA A 345 -2.70 -1.02 -16.83
CA ALA A 345 -3.58 -1.61 -17.84
C ALA A 345 -4.87 -0.79 -18.02
N LEU A 346 -5.48 -0.32 -16.93
CA LEU A 346 -6.64 0.57 -16.96
C LEU A 346 -6.28 1.93 -17.59
N ARG A 347 -5.17 2.54 -17.18
CA ARG A 347 -4.71 3.84 -17.71
C ARG A 347 -4.39 3.79 -19.20
N ASN A 348 -3.82 2.67 -19.67
CA ASN A 348 -3.49 2.48 -21.09
C ASN A 348 -4.66 1.89 -21.90
N LYS A 349 -5.83 1.63 -21.27
CA LYS A 349 -7.00 1.00 -21.90
C LYS A 349 -6.69 -0.35 -22.54
N VAL A 350 -5.73 -1.09 -21.98
CA VAL A 350 -5.31 -2.43 -22.45
C VAL A 350 -5.98 -3.53 -21.62
N GLY A 351 -6.40 -3.24 -20.38
CA GLY A 351 -7.03 -4.22 -19.50
C GLY A 351 -8.51 -4.44 -19.80
N GLN A 352 -8.96 -5.70 -19.70
CA GLN A 352 -10.38 -6.01 -19.66
C GLN A 352 -10.87 -5.96 -18.21
N SER A 353 -11.82 -5.08 -17.91
CA SER A 353 -12.51 -5.07 -16.63
C SER A 353 -13.62 -6.13 -16.61
N ARG A 354 -13.67 -6.95 -15.56
CA ARG A 354 -14.72 -7.94 -15.29
C ARG A 354 -15.25 -7.73 -13.86
N LEU A 355 -16.42 -8.30 -13.54
CA LEU A 355 -17.14 -8.08 -12.28
C LEU A 355 -17.27 -6.58 -11.93
N TRP A 356 -17.91 -5.78 -12.80
CA TRP A 356 -18.15 -4.35 -12.54
C TRP A 356 -16.87 -3.54 -12.21
N GLY A 357 -15.72 -3.93 -12.78
CA GLY A 357 -14.44 -3.24 -12.52
C GLY A 357 -13.62 -3.80 -11.36
N LEU A 358 -14.12 -4.80 -10.64
CA LEU A 358 -13.41 -5.44 -9.52
C LEU A 358 -12.22 -6.29 -9.98
N VAL A 359 -12.28 -6.84 -11.19
CA VAL A 359 -11.22 -7.67 -11.76
C VAL A 359 -10.63 -6.98 -12.99
N VAL A 360 -9.32 -6.73 -12.98
CA VAL A 360 -8.59 -6.24 -14.15
C VAL A 360 -7.73 -7.39 -14.68
N VAL A 361 -8.12 -7.93 -15.83
CA VAL A 361 -7.37 -9.02 -16.48
C VAL A 361 -6.44 -8.43 -17.53
N THR A 362 -5.13 -8.60 -17.34
CA THR A 362 -4.12 -8.34 -18.37
C THR A 362 -3.82 -9.59 -19.19
N GLY A 363 -3.87 -10.77 -18.54
CA GLY A 363 -3.62 -12.07 -19.17
C GLY A 363 -2.15 -12.39 -19.45
N GLU A 364 -1.23 -11.43 -19.26
CA GLU A 364 0.20 -11.59 -19.63
C GLU A 364 0.95 -12.60 -18.76
N HIS A 365 0.65 -12.63 -17.45
CA HIS A 365 1.38 -13.44 -16.47
C HIS A 365 0.56 -14.59 -15.88
N SER A 366 -0.75 -14.66 -16.21
CA SER A 366 -1.65 -15.64 -15.61
C SER A 366 -1.43 -17.03 -16.23
N ARG A 367 -1.20 -18.04 -15.38
CA ARG A 367 -1.03 -19.45 -15.78
C ARG A 367 -2.11 -20.37 -15.20
N GLY A 368 -3.23 -19.78 -14.77
CA GLY A 368 -4.33 -20.47 -14.10
C GLY A 368 -4.24 -20.38 -12.57
N PHE A 369 -5.40 -20.47 -11.91
CA PHE A 369 -5.56 -20.21 -10.48
C PHE A 369 -4.51 -20.91 -9.60
N CYS A 370 -4.42 -22.25 -9.69
CA CYS A 370 -3.49 -23.01 -8.85
C CYS A 370 -2.02 -22.64 -9.10
N GLN A 371 -1.61 -22.49 -10.36
CA GLN A 371 -0.23 -22.15 -10.69
C GLN A 371 0.12 -20.73 -10.23
N ASN A 372 -0.81 -19.78 -10.33
CA ASN A 372 -0.62 -18.41 -9.86
C ASN A 372 -0.41 -18.37 -8.34
N TRP A 373 -1.19 -19.16 -7.57
CA TRP A 373 -1.02 -19.27 -6.13
C TRP A 373 0.27 -20.00 -5.73
N VAL A 374 0.65 -21.06 -6.44
CA VAL A 374 1.93 -21.75 -6.23
C VAL A 374 3.10 -20.79 -6.49
N GLU A 375 3.08 -20.06 -7.60
CA GLU A 375 4.07 -19.02 -7.91
C GLU A 375 4.13 -17.99 -6.78
N PHE A 376 2.99 -17.46 -6.35
CA PHE A 376 2.91 -16.47 -5.26
C PHE A 376 3.52 -16.98 -3.96
N LEU A 377 3.18 -18.21 -3.57
CA LEU A 377 3.66 -18.88 -2.36
C LEU A 377 5.11 -19.36 -2.46
N THR A 378 5.76 -19.31 -3.64
CA THR A 378 7.17 -19.72 -3.85
C THR A 378 8.11 -18.61 -4.34
N MET A 379 7.60 -17.42 -4.70
CA MET A 379 8.37 -16.21 -5.09
C MET A 379 9.67 -15.84 -4.34
N THR A 380 9.81 -16.17 -3.05
CA THR A 380 11.04 -15.90 -2.26
C THR A 380 12.17 -16.89 -2.53
N ASP A 381 11.86 -18.08 -3.05
CA ASP A 381 12.83 -19.18 -3.14
C ASP A 381 13.59 -19.14 -4.48
N SER A 382 13.14 -18.32 -5.43
CA SER A 382 13.75 -18.18 -6.75
C SER A 382 15.03 -17.34 -6.77
N SER A 383 15.31 -16.53 -5.75
CA SER A 383 16.62 -15.89 -5.57
C SER A 383 17.65 -16.83 -4.91
N ALA A 384 17.22 -18.00 -4.42
CA ALA A 384 18.03 -18.98 -3.71
C ALA A 384 18.16 -20.33 -4.45
N SER A 385 17.79 -20.44 -5.74
CA SER A 385 18.02 -21.67 -6.50
C SER A 385 18.72 -21.43 -7.84
N PRO A 386 20.03 -21.74 -7.95
CA PRO A 386 20.60 -22.22 -9.19
C PRO A 386 20.30 -23.73 -9.26
N ARG A 387 19.14 -24.12 -9.78
CA ARG A 387 18.95 -25.50 -10.23
C ARG A 387 18.83 -25.53 -11.74
N SER A 388 19.98 -25.81 -12.35
CA SER A 388 20.11 -26.51 -13.61
C SER A 388 19.14 -27.70 -13.65
N SER A 389 18.13 -27.64 -14.50
CA SER A 389 17.50 -28.86 -15.02
C SER A 389 18.42 -29.41 -16.11
N LEU A 390 19.46 -30.13 -15.67
CA LEU A 390 20.29 -30.97 -16.52
C LEU A 390 19.89 -32.41 -16.22
N THR A 391 18.76 -32.81 -16.78
CA THR A 391 18.34 -34.22 -16.93
C THR A 391 17.53 -34.31 -18.21
N ASP A 392 18.25 -34.22 -19.33
CA ASP A 392 17.94 -34.93 -20.56
C ASP A 392 19.30 -35.43 -21.08
N LEU A 393 19.65 -36.65 -20.68
CA LEU A 393 20.72 -37.43 -21.28
C LEU A 393 20.23 -38.88 -21.38
N VAL A 394 19.99 -39.27 -22.64
CA VAL A 394 20.09 -40.61 -23.24
C VAL A 394 19.15 -41.70 -22.73
#